data_AF-A0A497PC00-F1
#
_entry.id   AF-A0A497PC00-F1
#
_cell.length_a   1.000
_cell.length_b   1.000
_cell.length_c   1.000
_cell.angle_alpha   90.00
_cell.angle_beta   90.00
_cell.angle_gamma   90.00
#
_symmetry.space_group_name_H-M   'P 1'
#
loop_
_entity.id
_entity.type
_entity.pdbx_description
1 polymer ?
#
loop_
_entity_poly.entity_id
_entity_poly.type
_entity_poly.pdbx_seq_one_letter_code
_entity_poly.pdbx_strand_id
1 'polypeptide(L)'
;MNQEETRYWPRVGLYVTRKTANEFISRMGNTGNVLDDDIEEFVQHSTPDPMYLTAEVEELFNSDYESQDITPDNKAILELMQFESKKKEFILQQKGEGMTLQEAKDAYKEELDKKVFNALPESSQQRVLDLREKAEEE
;
A
#
# COMPACT_ATOMS: atom_id res chain seq x y z
N MET A 1 -19.34 -1.19 -5.01
CA MET A 1 -18.59 -2.44 -5.22
C MET A 1 -19.60 -3.57 -5.08
N ASN A 2 -19.70 -4.45 -6.06
CA ASN A 2 -20.64 -5.56 -6.00
C ASN A 2 -20.07 -6.61 -5.04
N GLN A 3 -20.71 -6.83 -3.88
CA GLN A 3 -20.19 -7.74 -2.84
C GLN A 3 -19.95 -9.16 -3.37
N GLU A 4 -20.71 -9.56 -4.40
CA GLU A 4 -20.60 -10.86 -5.06
C GLU A 4 -19.26 -11.08 -5.77
N GLU A 5 -18.61 -10.01 -6.25
CA GLU A 5 -17.38 -10.09 -7.07
C GLU A 5 -16.07 -9.98 -6.28
N THR A 6 -16.15 -9.69 -4.97
CA THR A 6 -14.96 -9.48 -4.12
C THR A 6 -14.89 -10.50 -2.98
N ARG A 7 -13.66 -10.88 -2.61
CA ARG A 7 -13.37 -11.73 -1.45
C ARG A 7 -12.20 -11.17 -0.66
N TYR A 8 -12.26 -11.24 0.67
CA TYR A 8 -11.13 -10.89 1.52
C TYR A 8 -10.09 -11.99 1.41
N TRP A 9 -8.87 -11.65 0.95
CA TRP A 9 -7.80 -12.62 0.82
C TRP A 9 -6.80 -12.46 1.97
N PRO A 10 -6.75 -13.39 2.95
CA PRO A 10 -5.93 -13.24 4.15
C PRO A 10 -4.44 -13.02 3.87
N ARG A 11 -3.91 -13.65 2.81
CA ARG A 11 -2.51 -13.54 2.40
C ARG A 11 -2.09 -12.10 2.11
N VAL A 12 -2.94 -11.33 1.46
CA VAL A 12 -2.67 -9.93 1.11
C VAL A 12 -3.34 -8.94 2.08
N GLY A 13 -4.26 -9.43 2.92
CA GLY A 13 -4.99 -8.63 3.90
C GLY A 13 -5.94 -7.60 3.30
N LEU A 14 -6.42 -7.85 2.08
CA LEU A 14 -7.26 -6.94 1.30
C LEU A 14 -8.38 -7.68 0.59
N TYR A 15 -9.45 -6.96 0.25
CA TYR A 15 -10.48 -7.46 -0.66
C TYR A 15 -9.98 -7.42 -2.10
N VAL A 16 -10.13 -8.55 -2.78
CA VAL A 16 -9.71 -8.72 -4.17
C VAL A 16 -10.87 -9.22 -5.02
N THR A 17 -10.84 -8.85 -6.29
CA THR A 17 -11.57 -9.54 -7.37
C THR A 17 -10.69 -10.67 -7.93
N ARG A 18 -11.28 -11.63 -8.67
CA ARG A 18 -10.49 -12.66 -9.37
C ARG A 18 -9.40 -12.07 -10.25
N LYS A 19 -9.72 -10.97 -10.96
CA LYS A 19 -8.76 -10.26 -11.81
C LYS A 19 -7.58 -9.73 -11.00
N THR A 20 -7.85 -8.98 -9.94
CA THR A 20 -6.78 -8.39 -9.11
C THR A 20 -5.98 -9.46 -8.38
N ALA A 21 -6.60 -10.57 -7.98
CA ALA A 21 -5.91 -11.70 -7.36
C ALA A 21 -4.90 -12.34 -8.35
N ASN A 22 -5.29 -12.56 -9.60
CA ASN A 22 -4.39 -13.07 -10.64
C ASN A 22 -3.24 -12.10 -10.97
N GLU A 23 -3.50 -10.79 -10.92
CA GLU A 23 -2.46 -9.77 -11.05
C GLU A 23 -1.46 -9.83 -9.87
N PHE A 24 -1.91 -10.07 -8.65
CA PHE A 24 -1.02 -10.29 -7.49
C PHE A 24 -0.17 -11.56 -7.65
N ILE A 25 -0.77 -12.69 -8.07
CA ILE A 25 -0.05 -13.95 -8.30
C ILE A 25 1.08 -13.74 -9.32
N SER A 26 0.78 -13.06 -10.42
CA SER A 26 1.76 -12.78 -11.48
C SER A 26 2.95 -11.96 -10.99
N ARG A 27 2.73 -11.06 -10.00
CA ARG A 27 3.80 -10.25 -9.39
C ARG A 27 4.59 -11.02 -8.34
N MET A 28 3.93 -11.87 -7.56
CA MET A 28 4.57 -12.67 -6.50
C MET A 28 5.43 -13.81 -7.07
N GLY A 29 5.09 -14.33 -8.25
CA GLY A 29 5.84 -15.38 -8.92
C GLY A 29 7.18 -14.94 -9.55
N ASN A 30 7.51 -13.64 -9.53
CA ASN A 30 8.81 -13.17 -10.00
C ASN A 30 9.89 -13.46 -8.95
N THR A 31 10.68 -14.51 -9.19
CA THR A 31 11.85 -14.87 -8.38
C THR A 31 13.00 -13.91 -8.64
N GLY A 32 13.52 -13.29 -7.58
CA GLY A 32 14.81 -12.59 -7.59
C GLY A 32 15.75 -13.23 -6.56
N ASN A 33 17.04 -13.24 -6.86
CA ASN A 33 18.05 -13.54 -5.85
C ASN A 33 18.37 -12.25 -5.11
N VAL A 34 18.43 -12.31 -3.78
CA VAL A 34 18.88 -11.19 -2.95
C VAL A 34 20.26 -11.58 -2.41
N LEU A 35 21.19 -10.62 -2.37
CA LEU A 35 22.46 -10.83 -1.68
C LEU A 35 22.19 -10.88 -0.18
N ASP A 36 22.53 -11.99 0.45
CA ASP A 36 22.52 -12.09 1.89
C ASP A 36 23.85 -11.53 2.41
N ASP A 37 23.80 -10.35 3.04
CA ASP A 37 24.98 -9.63 3.52
C ASP A 37 25.71 -10.37 4.65
N ASP A 38 25.06 -11.34 5.32
CA ASP A 38 25.68 -12.11 6.43
C ASP A 38 26.52 -13.29 5.92
N ILE A 39 26.19 -13.83 4.75
CA ILE A 39 26.88 -14.99 4.15
C ILE A 39 27.54 -14.69 2.80
N GLU A 40 27.46 -13.45 2.31
CA GLU A 40 28.00 -12.99 1.01
C GLU A 40 27.53 -13.82 -0.19
N GLU A 41 26.36 -14.48 -0.09
CA GLU A 41 25.81 -15.35 -1.13
C GLU A 41 24.45 -14.88 -1.62
N PHE A 42 24.16 -15.15 -2.90
CA PHE A 42 22.86 -14.89 -3.49
C PHE A 42 21.87 -15.99 -3.08
N VAL A 43 20.97 -15.66 -2.15
CA VAL A 43 19.93 -16.58 -1.70
C VAL A 43 18.64 -16.38 -2.49
N GLN A 44 18.05 -17.50 -2.91
CA GLN A 44 16.68 -17.51 -3.42
C GLN A 44 15.69 -17.42 -2.25
N HIS A 45 14.88 -16.38 -2.25
CA HIS A 45 13.74 -16.34 -1.33
C HIS A 45 12.72 -17.39 -1.76
N SER A 46 12.15 -18.10 -0.78
CA SER A 46 11.05 -19.03 -1.03
C SER A 46 9.84 -18.22 -1.49
N THR A 47 9.59 -18.21 -2.80
CA THR A 47 8.37 -17.66 -3.36
C THR A 47 7.31 -18.76 -3.41
N PRO A 48 6.05 -18.47 -3.04
CA PRO A 48 4.99 -19.45 -3.17
C PRO A 48 4.81 -19.85 -4.64
N ASP A 49 4.62 -21.14 -4.90
CA ASP A 49 4.33 -21.65 -6.25
C ASP A 49 3.08 -20.95 -6.82
N PRO A 50 3.16 -20.31 -8.02
CA PRO A 50 2.00 -19.72 -8.67
C PRO A 50 0.81 -20.68 -8.84
N MET A 51 1.05 -21.98 -9.02
CA MET A 51 -0.02 -22.98 -9.10
C MET A 51 -0.74 -23.12 -7.75
N TYR A 52 0.00 -23.13 -6.65
CA TYR A 52 -0.56 -23.14 -5.30
C TYR A 52 -1.39 -21.88 -5.03
N LEU A 53 -0.86 -20.70 -5.38
CA LEU A 53 -1.59 -19.45 -5.21
C LEU A 53 -2.87 -19.38 -6.06
N THR A 54 -2.84 -19.95 -7.26
CA THR A 54 -4.03 -20.03 -8.12
C THR A 54 -5.10 -20.91 -7.50
N ALA A 55 -4.73 -22.08 -6.95
CA ALA A 55 -5.67 -22.96 -6.25
C ALA A 55 -6.26 -22.29 -5.01
N GLU A 56 -5.45 -21.57 -4.23
CA GLU A 56 -5.88 -20.78 -3.06
C GLU A 56 -6.93 -19.73 -3.46
N VAL A 57 -6.72 -19.01 -4.56
CA VAL A 57 -7.68 -18.04 -5.08
C VAL A 57 -8.97 -18.73 -5.57
N GLU A 58 -8.87 -19.87 -6.25
CA GLU A 58 -10.07 -20.61 -6.66
C GLU A 58 -10.92 -21.05 -5.46
N GLU A 59 -10.30 -21.59 -4.41
CA GLU A 59 -10.98 -21.95 -3.16
C GLU A 59 -11.63 -20.73 -2.49
N LEU A 60 -10.93 -19.60 -2.45
CA LEU A 60 -11.43 -18.35 -1.89
C LEU A 60 -12.73 -17.88 -2.56
N PHE A 61 -12.83 -17.99 -3.88
CA PHE A 61 -14.02 -17.55 -4.62
C PHE A 61 -15.12 -18.63 -4.72
N ASN A 62 -14.80 -19.90 -4.48
CA ASN A 62 -15.79 -20.98 -4.38
C ASN A 62 -16.43 -21.06 -2.99
N SER A 63 -15.79 -20.46 -1.99
CA SER A 63 -16.32 -20.37 -0.62
C SER A 63 -17.42 -19.30 -0.50
N ASP A 64 -18.25 -19.46 0.52
CA ASP A 64 -19.26 -18.47 0.90
C ASP A 64 -18.60 -17.12 1.21
N TYR A 65 -19.33 -16.04 0.91
CA TYR A 65 -18.82 -14.71 1.20
C TYR A 65 -18.71 -14.49 2.71
N GLU A 66 -17.50 -14.19 3.17
CA GLU A 66 -17.23 -13.77 4.54
C GLU A 66 -16.74 -12.32 4.54
N SER A 67 -17.37 -11.47 5.35
CA SER A 67 -16.90 -10.12 5.59
C SER A 67 -15.86 -10.13 6.70
N GLN A 68 -14.71 -9.57 6.40
CA GLN A 68 -13.57 -9.40 7.30
C GLN A 68 -13.21 -7.92 7.43
N ASP A 69 -12.77 -7.52 8.61
CA ASP A 69 -12.26 -6.18 8.86
C ASP A 69 -10.85 -6.03 8.29
N ILE A 70 -10.64 -4.98 7.49
CA ILE A 70 -9.29 -4.61 7.06
C ILE A 70 -8.55 -4.01 8.26
N THR A 71 -7.29 -4.43 8.46
CA THR A 71 -6.41 -3.91 9.51
C THR A 71 -6.20 -2.40 9.37
N PRO A 72 -5.88 -1.68 10.46
CA PRO A 72 -5.60 -0.24 10.41
C PRO A 72 -4.51 0.11 9.38
N ASP A 73 -3.44 -0.68 9.32
CA ASP A 73 -2.32 -0.46 8.40
C ASP A 73 -2.76 -0.57 6.93
N ASN A 74 -3.53 -1.62 6.60
CA ASN A 74 -4.02 -1.82 5.24
C ASN A 74 -5.08 -0.78 4.86
N LYS A 75 -5.90 -0.32 5.82
CA LYS A 75 -6.82 0.82 5.60
C LYS A 75 -6.04 2.09 5.28
N ALA A 76 -4.99 2.39 6.02
CA ALA A 76 -4.16 3.57 5.78
C ALA A 76 -3.49 3.52 4.40
N ILE A 77 -3.01 2.35 3.96
CA ILE A 77 -2.49 2.16 2.59
C ILE A 77 -3.55 2.46 1.54
N LEU A 78 -4.77 1.92 1.69
CA LEU A 78 -5.86 2.17 0.74
C LEU A 78 -6.25 3.66 0.70
N GLU A 79 -6.31 4.32 1.85
CA GLU A 79 -6.60 5.76 1.95
C GLU A 79 -5.53 6.61 1.27
N LEU A 80 -4.25 6.26 1.43
CA LEU A 80 -3.13 6.92 0.75
C LEU A 80 -3.24 6.76 -0.77
N MET A 81 -3.45 5.53 -1.26
CA MET A 81 -3.63 5.28 -2.69
C MET A 81 -4.80 6.07 -3.28
N GLN A 82 -5.92 6.15 -2.56
CA GLN A 82 -7.07 6.93 -2.97
C GLN A 82 -6.77 8.43 -3.01
N PHE A 83 -6.07 8.95 -2.00
CA PHE A 83 -5.66 10.35 -1.97
C PHE A 83 -4.74 10.69 -3.15
N GLU A 84 -3.73 9.85 -3.42
CA GLU A 84 -2.80 10.05 -4.53
C GLU A 84 -3.49 10.04 -5.89
N SER A 85 -4.47 9.15 -6.09
CA SER A 85 -5.24 9.10 -7.34
C SER A 85 -6.01 10.41 -7.63
N LYS A 86 -6.34 11.17 -6.59
CA LYS A 86 -7.09 12.43 -6.65
C LYS A 86 -6.21 13.68 -6.67
N LYS A 87 -4.88 13.54 -6.81
CA LYS A 87 -3.93 14.66 -6.84
C LYS A 87 -4.35 15.81 -7.75
N LYS A 88 -4.83 15.50 -8.97
CA LYS A 88 -5.24 16.52 -9.94
C LYS A 88 -6.47 17.28 -9.46
N GLU A 89 -7.47 16.59 -8.92
CA GLU A 89 -8.70 17.17 -8.41
C GLU A 89 -8.40 18.07 -7.21
N PHE A 90 -7.56 17.59 -6.29
CA PHE A 90 -7.08 18.38 -5.14
C PHE A 90 -6.42 19.69 -5.58
N ILE A 91 -5.46 19.64 -6.51
CA ILE A 91 -4.76 20.84 -6.99
C ILE A 91 -5.73 21.82 -7.68
N LEU A 92 -6.69 21.30 -8.46
CA LEU A 92 -7.69 22.15 -9.13
C LEU A 92 -8.62 22.84 -8.12
N GLN A 93 -9.02 22.12 -7.07
CA GLN A 93 -9.83 22.68 -5.99
C GLN A 93 -9.07 23.82 -5.28
N GLN A 94 -7.84 23.57 -4.83
CA GLN A 94 -7.02 24.59 -4.15
C GLN A 94 -6.80 25.84 -5.01
N LYS A 95 -6.63 25.66 -6.32
CA LYS A 95 -6.57 26.80 -7.26
C LYS A 95 -7.89 27.56 -7.38
N GLY A 96 -9.02 26.87 -7.31
CA GLY A 96 -10.35 27.49 -7.29
C GLY A 96 -10.58 28.32 -6.02
N GLU A 97 -9.93 27.95 -4.92
CA GLU A 97 -9.93 28.67 -3.63
C GLU A 97 -8.95 29.87 -3.61
N GLY A 98 -8.25 30.13 -4.72
CA GLY A 98 -7.40 31.31 -4.90
C GLY A 98 -5.90 31.06 -4.73
N MET A 99 -5.48 29.81 -4.47
CA MET A 99 -4.06 29.48 -4.41
C MET A 99 -3.41 29.52 -5.80
N THR A 100 -2.13 29.88 -5.85
CA THR A 100 -1.31 29.66 -7.04
C THR A 100 -1.09 28.17 -7.28
N LEU A 101 -0.64 27.81 -8.49
CA LEU A 101 -0.33 26.41 -8.82
C LEU A 101 0.79 25.84 -7.92
N GLN A 102 1.75 26.67 -7.53
CA GLN A 102 2.87 26.23 -6.70
C GLN A 102 2.40 25.97 -5.27
N GLU A 103 1.68 26.91 -4.66
CA GLU A 103 1.09 26.75 -3.33
C GLU A 103 0.14 25.53 -3.27
N ALA A 104 -0.68 25.31 -4.31
CA ALA A 104 -1.55 24.14 -4.36
C ALA A 104 -0.78 22.80 -4.43
N LYS A 105 0.40 22.78 -5.08
CA LYS A 105 1.28 21.60 -5.11
C LYS A 105 1.97 21.37 -3.77
N ASP A 106 2.41 22.45 -3.13
CA ASP A 106 3.08 22.38 -1.83
C ASP A 106 2.09 21.94 -0.76
N ALA A 107 0.86 22.47 -0.75
CA ALA A 107 -0.23 22.02 0.11
C ALA A 107 -0.58 20.54 -0.10
N TYR A 108 -0.60 20.06 -1.35
CA TYR A 108 -0.80 18.63 -1.63
C TYR A 108 0.31 17.78 -1.01
N LYS A 109 1.57 18.24 -1.13
CA LYS A 109 2.73 17.52 -0.58
C LYS A 109 2.67 17.48 0.95
N GLU A 110 2.35 18.60 1.60
CA GLU A 110 2.18 18.65 3.05
C GLU A 110 1.08 17.71 3.54
N GLU A 111 -0.06 17.68 2.87
CA GLU A 111 -1.15 16.77 3.23
C GLU A 111 -0.79 15.30 3.00
N LEU A 112 -0.05 15.00 1.93
CA LEU A 112 0.49 13.65 1.71
C LEU A 112 1.45 13.25 2.84
N ASP A 113 2.40 14.12 3.18
CA ASP A 113 3.40 13.87 4.22
C ASP A 113 2.74 13.65 5.59
N LYS A 114 1.71 14.44 5.93
CA LYS A 114 0.91 14.25 7.15
C LYS A 114 0.21 12.89 7.16
N LYS A 115 -0.43 12.50 6.07
CA LYS A 115 -1.13 11.20 5.98
C LYS A 115 -0.16 10.03 6.13
N VAL A 116 0.99 10.10 5.47
CA VAL A 116 2.04 9.07 5.59
C VAL A 116 2.55 9.01 7.03
N PHE A 117 2.89 10.15 7.64
CA PHE A 117 3.37 10.21 9.02
C PHE A 117 2.38 9.61 10.02
N ASN A 118 1.10 9.99 9.91
CA ASN A 118 0.05 9.50 10.81
C ASN A 118 -0.24 8.00 10.63
N ALA A 119 0.09 7.43 9.47
CA ALA A 119 -0.06 6.00 9.20
C ALA A 119 1.11 5.15 9.74
N LEU A 120 2.22 5.78 10.13
CA LEU A 120 3.38 5.06 10.69
C LEU A 120 3.12 4.61 12.13
N PRO A 121 3.71 3.48 12.56
CA PRO A 121 3.77 3.12 13.97
C PRO A 121 4.44 4.21 14.81
N GLU A 122 4.05 4.36 16.09
CA GLU A 122 4.59 5.40 16.99
C GLU A 122 6.13 5.40 17.07
N SER A 123 6.75 4.23 17.07
CA SER A 123 8.22 4.09 17.08
C SER A 123 8.87 4.69 15.82
N SER A 124 8.22 4.52 14.67
CA SER A 124 8.65 5.10 13.39
C SER A 124 8.37 6.61 13.34
N GLN A 125 7.25 7.07 13.90
CA GLN A 125 6.96 8.50 14.02
C GLN A 125 8.03 9.22 14.85
N GLN A 126 8.39 8.67 16.02
CA GLN A 126 9.44 9.24 16.86
C GLN A 126 10.77 9.33 16.11
N ARG A 127 11.16 8.27 15.40
CA ARG A 127 12.37 8.29 14.57
C ARG A 127 12.36 9.40 13.52
N VAL A 128 11.20 9.65 12.88
CA VAL A 128 11.07 10.73 11.89
C VAL A 128 11.21 12.10 12.56
N LEU A 129 10.67 12.29 13.76
CA LEU A 129 10.83 13.53 14.53
C LEU A 129 12.29 13.76 14.91
N ASP A 130 12.98 12.74 15.46
CA ASP A 130 14.39 12.83 15.83
C ASP A 130 15.28 13.18 14.63
N LEU A 131 14.95 12.67 13.44
CA LEU A 131 15.68 12.99 12.20
C LEU A 131 15.45 14.42 11.73
N ARG A 132 14.25 14.98 11.97
CA ARG A 132 13.94 16.37 11.63
C ARG A 132 14.66 17.33 12.58
N GLU A 133 14.64 17.05 13.87
CA GLU A 133 15.37 17.84 14.88
C GLU A 133 16.87 17.92 14.54
N LYS A 134 17.48 16.79 14.21
CA LYS A 134 18.90 16.76 13.80
C LYS A 134 19.19 17.56 12.53
N ALA A 135 18.28 17.54 11.56
CA ALA A 135 18.43 18.31 10.33
C ALA A 135 18.23 19.82 10.52
N GLU A 136 17.57 20.24 11.60
CA GLU A 136 17.41 21.65 11.98
C GLU A 136 18.59 22.18 12.81
N GLU A 137 19.38 21.28 13.42
CA GLU A 137 20.60 21.60 14.17
C GLU A 137 21.87 21.73 13.30
N GLU A 138 21.80 21.31 12.02
CA GLU A 138 22.88 21.41 11.01
C GLU A 138 22.73 22.64 10.09
#